data_AF-A0A843HAT7-F1
#
_entry.id   AF-A0A843HAT7-F1
#
_cell.length_a   1.000
_cell.length_b   1.000
_cell.length_c   1.000
_cell.angle_alpha   90.00
_cell.angle_beta   90.00
_cell.angle_gamma   90.00
#
_symmetry.space_group_name_H-M   'P 1'
#
loop_
_entity.id
_entity.type
_entity.pdbx_description
1 polymer ?
#
loop_
_entity_poly.entity_id
_entity_poly.type
_entity_poly.pdbx_seq_one_letter_code
_entity_poly.pdbx_strand_id
1 'polypeptide(L)'
;MKWAIKELRKDFKDCVSEIDFKEYDPFGKQFMKASFIGEMWYLLKMLLDDDEVEEELEGAEKYMEKYRTTGDVAFRDMAKDELRHAGILIKKHYEWADDEKKATLEMHEEKRQELMRQLESESKE
;
A
#
# COMPACT_ATOMS: atom_id res chain seq x y z
N MET A 1 -2.75 -6.63 14.43
CA MET A 1 -3.62 -6.19 13.30
C MET A 1 -3.35 -6.94 12.00
N LYS A 2 -2.10 -7.04 11.49
CA LYS A 2 -1.80 -7.74 10.22
C LYS A 2 -2.30 -9.21 10.15
N TRP A 3 -2.32 -9.95 11.27
CA TRP A 3 -2.90 -11.30 11.34
C TRP A 3 -4.44 -11.32 11.21
N ALA A 4 -5.12 -10.37 11.85
CA ALA A 4 -6.59 -10.28 11.82
C ALA A 4 -7.12 -9.99 10.39
N ILE A 5 -6.39 -9.22 9.58
CA ILE A 5 -6.73 -9.00 8.16
C ILE A 5 -6.68 -10.29 7.35
N LYS A 6 -5.69 -11.16 7.60
CA LYS A 6 -5.55 -12.42 6.87
C LYS A 6 -6.71 -13.36 7.16
N GLU A 7 -7.13 -13.46 8.42
CA GLU A 7 -8.30 -14.24 8.81
C GLU A 7 -9.58 -13.64 8.26
N LEU A 8 -9.80 -12.32 8.36
CA LEU A 8 -10.96 -11.65 7.78
C LEU A 8 -11.06 -11.83 6.26
N ARG A 9 -9.93 -11.78 5.54
CA ARG A 9 -9.89 -12.04 4.09
C ARG A 9 -10.30 -13.48 3.77
N LYS A 10 -9.89 -14.44 4.60
CA LYS A 10 -10.26 -15.85 4.44
C LYS A 10 -11.75 -16.03 4.71
N ASP A 11 -12.25 -15.53 5.84
CA ASP A 11 -13.65 -15.62 6.23
C ASP A 11 -14.58 -14.93 5.22
N PHE A 12 -14.15 -13.80 4.64
CA PHE A 12 -14.87 -13.12 3.57
C PHE A 12 -14.98 -14.00 2.32
N LYS A 13 -13.88 -14.59 1.86
CA LYS A 13 -13.87 -15.49 0.69
C LYS A 13 -14.76 -16.70 0.90
N ASP A 14 -14.68 -17.30 2.08
CA ASP A 14 -15.49 -18.46 2.43
C ASP A 14 -16.98 -18.09 2.40
N CYS A 15 -17.37 -16.97 3.02
CA CYS A 15 -18.76 -16.50 3.00
C CYS A 15 -19.26 -16.15 1.58
N VAL A 16 -18.44 -15.49 0.76
CA VAL A 16 -18.80 -15.15 -0.62
C VAL A 16 -19.01 -16.39 -1.48
N SER A 17 -18.24 -17.47 -1.22
CA SER A 17 -18.37 -18.72 -1.98
C SER A 17 -19.70 -19.44 -1.74
N GLU A 18 -20.38 -19.14 -0.63
CA GLU A 18 -21.70 -19.69 -0.28
C GLU A 18 -22.88 -18.89 -0.87
N ILE A 19 -22.61 -17.74 -1.49
CA ILE A 19 -23.66 -16.88 -2.08
C ILE A 19 -23.96 -17.35 -3.50
N ASP A 20 -25.22 -17.72 -3.76
CA ASP A 20 -25.70 -17.89 -5.13
C ASP A 20 -26.05 -16.54 -5.75
N PHE A 21 -25.16 -16.01 -6.58
CA PHE A 21 -25.38 -14.74 -7.26
C PHE A 21 -26.46 -14.80 -8.36
N LYS A 22 -26.95 -15.98 -8.74
CA LYS A 22 -28.09 -16.12 -9.68
C LYS A 22 -29.42 -15.85 -8.99
N GLU A 23 -29.50 -16.13 -7.69
CA GLU A 23 -30.65 -15.84 -6.82
C GLU A 23 -30.27 -14.76 -5.81
N TYR A 24 -29.91 -13.58 -6.33
CA TYR A 24 -29.42 -12.46 -5.52
C TYR A 24 -30.44 -12.02 -4.45
N ASP A 25 -30.10 -12.28 -3.18
CA ASP A 25 -30.84 -11.82 -2.00
C ASP A 25 -29.94 -10.97 -1.09
N PRO A 26 -30.06 -9.63 -1.13
CA PRO A 26 -29.25 -8.74 -0.32
C PRO A 26 -29.58 -8.81 1.18
N PHE A 27 -30.73 -9.35 1.57
CA PHE A 27 -31.13 -9.53 2.96
C PHE A 27 -30.88 -10.97 3.46
N GLY A 28 -30.40 -11.83 2.57
CA GLY A 28 -30.03 -13.20 2.88
C GLY A 28 -28.92 -13.24 3.92
N LYS A 29 -28.99 -14.22 4.83
CA LYS A 29 -28.05 -14.35 5.96
C LYS A 29 -26.59 -14.39 5.51
N GLN A 30 -26.31 -15.10 4.42
CA GLN A 30 -24.99 -15.26 3.83
C GLN A 30 -24.47 -13.95 3.24
N PHE A 31 -25.35 -13.23 2.52
CA PHE A 31 -25.01 -11.93 1.92
C PHE A 31 -24.71 -10.88 3.00
N MET A 32 -25.58 -10.78 4.01
CA MET A 32 -25.38 -9.87 5.14
C MET A 32 -24.09 -10.19 5.90
N LYS A 33 -23.82 -11.48 6.17
CA LYS A 33 -22.59 -11.91 6.83
C LYS A 33 -21.34 -11.55 6.01
N ALA A 34 -21.34 -11.82 4.70
CA ALA A 34 -20.24 -11.44 3.82
C ALA A 34 -20.04 -9.92 3.78
N SER A 35 -21.13 -9.15 3.76
CA SER A 35 -21.10 -7.68 3.74
C SER A 35 -20.44 -7.12 5.01
N PHE A 36 -20.83 -7.60 6.20
CA PHE A 36 -20.21 -7.17 7.45
C PHE A 36 -18.72 -7.51 7.55
N ILE A 37 -18.33 -8.72 7.15
CA ILE A 37 -16.91 -9.13 7.16
C ILE A 37 -16.13 -8.30 6.14
N GLY A 38 -16.69 -8.06 4.95
CA GLY A 38 -16.08 -7.25 3.90
C GLY A 38 -15.86 -5.80 4.34
N GLU A 39 -16.84 -5.20 5.01
CA GLU A 39 -16.75 -3.85 5.56
C GLU A 39 -15.67 -3.75 6.66
N MET A 40 -15.65 -4.69 7.60
CA MET A 40 -14.60 -4.74 8.63
C MET A 40 -13.21 -4.95 8.03
N TRP A 41 -13.08 -5.82 7.03
CA TRP A 41 -11.82 -6.04 6.33
C TRP A 41 -11.35 -4.78 5.62
N TYR A 42 -12.26 -4.09 4.92
CA TYR A 42 -11.98 -2.85 4.21
C TYR A 42 -11.52 -1.74 5.16
N LEU A 43 -12.26 -1.50 6.25
CA LEU A 43 -11.92 -0.50 7.25
C LEU A 43 -10.54 -0.77 7.89
N LEU A 44 -10.28 -2.02 8.27
CA LEU A 44 -8.97 -2.39 8.85
C LEU A 44 -7.83 -2.27 7.86
N LYS A 45 -8.10 -2.51 6.57
CA LYS A 45 -7.13 -2.32 5.50
C LYS A 45 -6.85 -0.83 5.31
N MET A 46 -7.87 0.03 5.27
CA MET A 46 -7.67 1.48 5.20
C MET A 46 -6.86 2.02 6.38
N LEU A 47 -7.12 1.54 7.59
CA LEU A 47 -6.36 1.91 8.80
C LEU A 47 -4.90 1.42 8.81
N LEU A 48 -4.52 0.54 7.90
CA LEU A 48 -3.17 -0.01 7.81
C LEU A 48 -2.42 0.42 6.54
N ASP A 49 -3.16 0.69 5.46
CA ASP A 49 -2.62 1.07 4.15
C ASP A 49 -2.13 2.54 4.13
N ASP A 50 -2.54 3.37 5.09
CA ASP A 50 -2.19 4.81 5.11
C ASP A 50 -0.70 5.08 5.37
N ASP A 51 -0.02 4.18 6.09
CA ASP A 51 1.40 4.34 6.45
C ASP A 51 2.35 3.61 5.48
N GLU A 52 1.85 2.75 4.57
CA GLU A 52 2.72 1.91 3.72
C GLU A 52 3.57 2.74 2.74
N VAL A 53 3.05 3.86 2.23
CA VAL A 53 3.82 4.75 1.35
C VAL A 53 4.94 5.46 2.11
N GLU A 54 4.64 5.93 3.32
CA GLU A 54 5.61 6.63 4.16
C GLU A 54 6.71 5.67 4.65
N GLU A 55 6.35 4.44 5.02
CA GLU A 55 7.31 3.39 5.39
C GLU A 55 8.34 3.13 4.26
N GLU A 56 7.90 3.00 3.01
CA GLU A 56 8.80 2.77 1.86
C GLU A 56 9.67 4.01 1.56
N LEU A 57 9.12 5.23 1.71
CA LEU A 57 9.89 6.47 1.55
C LEU A 57 10.98 6.60 2.63
N GLU A 58 10.65 6.32 3.89
CA GLU A 58 11.64 6.29 4.96
C GLU A 58 12.69 5.19 4.75
N GLY A 59 12.26 4.02 4.26
CA GLY A 59 13.13 2.91 3.90
C GLY A 59 14.16 3.33 2.85
N ALA A 60 13.70 4.00 1.80
CA ALA A 60 14.55 4.56 0.76
C ALA A 60 15.58 5.55 1.33
N GLU A 61 15.17 6.50 2.17
CA GLU A 61 16.07 7.48 2.78
C GLU A 61 17.15 6.81 3.65
N LYS A 62 16.77 5.81 4.47
CA LYS A 62 17.70 5.03 5.29
C LYS A 62 18.74 4.30 4.43
N TYR A 63 18.33 3.74 3.29
CA TYR A 63 19.26 3.09 2.37
C TYR A 63 20.14 4.08 1.60
N MET A 64 19.62 5.25 1.23
CA MET A 64 20.42 6.33 0.64
C MET A 64 21.50 6.82 1.61
N GLU A 65 21.17 7.00 2.88
CA GLU A 65 22.17 7.38 3.90
C GLU A 65 23.25 6.30 4.05
N LYS A 66 22.86 5.02 4.09
CA LYS A 66 23.82 3.91 4.11
C LYS A 66 24.71 3.89 2.86
N TYR A 67 24.16 4.16 1.68
CA TYR A 67 24.95 4.28 0.46
C TYR A 67 25.96 5.42 0.56
N ARG A 68 25.52 6.63 0.96
CA ARG A 68 26.40 7.80 1.12
C ARG A 68 27.53 7.58 2.13
N THR A 69 27.27 6.81 3.18
CA THR A 69 28.26 6.53 4.24
C THR A 69 29.22 5.40 3.89
N THR A 70 28.78 4.40 3.12
CA THR A 70 29.57 3.17 2.85
C THR A 70 30.12 3.10 1.42
N GLY A 71 29.52 3.81 0.47
CA GLY A 71 29.74 3.64 -0.97
C GLY A 71 29.21 2.31 -1.52
N ASP A 72 28.51 1.50 -0.72
CA ASP A 72 28.02 0.18 -1.17
C ASP A 72 26.78 0.33 -2.06
N VAL A 73 26.99 0.03 -3.34
CA VAL A 73 25.98 0.10 -4.40
C VAL A 73 24.75 -0.76 -4.11
N ALA A 74 24.87 -1.82 -3.30
CA ALA A 74 23.72 -2.62 -2.91
C ALA A 74 22.66 -1.79 -2.16
N PHE A 75 23.08 -0.86 -1.28
CA PHE A 75 22.14 0.01 -0.59
C PHE A 75 21.48 1.03 -1.53
N ARG A 76 22.21 1.50 -2.54
CA ARG A 76 21.64 2.36 -3.58
C ARG A 76 20.53 1.62 -4.35
N ASP A 77 20.78 0.37 -4.72
CA ASP A 77 19.82 -0.42 -5.48
C ASP A 77 18.59 -0.80 -4.61
N MET A 78 18.80 -1.08 -3.31
CA MET A 78 17.70 -1.24 -2.34
C MET A 78 16.85 0.04 -2.22
N ALA A 79 17.48 1.21 -2.12
CA ALA A 79 16.76 2.48 -2.07
C ALA A 79 15.89 2.70 -3.32
N LYS A 80 16.39 2.33 -4.51
CA LYS A 80 15.61 2.37 -5.75
C LYS A 80 14.41 1.44 -5.74
N ASP A 81 14.54 0.25 -5.15
CA ASP A 81 13.44 -0.70 -5.04
C ASP A 81 12.33 -0.20 -4.11
N GLU A 82 12.67 0.36 -2.94
CA GLU A 82 11.72 0.99 -2.03
C GLU A 82 10.99 2.17 -2.72
N LEU A 83 11.71 3.03 -3.44
CA LEU A 83 11.09 4.11 -4.23
C LEU A 83 10.21 3.61 -5.37
N ARG A 84 10.48 2.43 -5.92
CA ARG A 84 9.61 1.79 -6.91
C ARG A 84 8.34 1.27 -6.25
N HIS A 85 8.44 0.64 -5.08
CA HIS A 85 7.30 0.15 -4.32
C HIS A 85 6.39 1.29 -3.85
N ALA A 86 6.96 2.37 -3.31
CA ALA A 86 6.22 3.58 -2.97
C ALA A 86 5.37 4.08 -4.15
N GLY A 87 5.94 4.11 -5.37
CA GLY A 87 5.21 4.52 -6.58
C GLY A 87 4.06 3.58 -6.96
N ILE A 88 4.23 2.26 -6.75
CA ILE A 88 3.17 1.28 -6.96
C ILE A 88 2.03 1.49 -5.96
N LEU A 89 2.36 1.70 -4.69
CA LEU A 89 1.39 1.95 -3.61
C LEU A 89 0.63 3.25 -3.86
N ILE A 90 1.32 4.35 -4.18
CA ILE A 90 0.70 5.63 -4.52
C ILE A 90 -0.34 5.45 -5.61
N LYS A 91 0.03 4.82 -6.74
CA LYS A 91 -0.90 4.60 -7.86
C LYS A 91 -2.11 3.76 -7.45
N LYS A 92 -1.88 2.69 -6.68
CA LYS A 92 -2.94 1.80 -6.18
C LYS A 92 -3.90 2.54 -5.25
N HIS A 93 -3.41 3.42 -4.38
CA HIS A 93 -4.25 4.20 -3.47
C HIS A 93 -4.98 5.33 -4.18
N TYR A 94 -4.35 5.95 -5.18
CA TYR A 94 -4.91 7.09 -5.92
C TYR A 94 -6.23 6.77 -6.63
N GLU A 95 -6.39 5.53 -7.12
CA GLU A 95 -7.62 5.06 -7.80
C GLU A 95 -8.88 5.16 -6.93
N TRP A 96 -8.74 5.07 -5.61
CA TRP A 96 -9.84 4.97 -4.66
C TRP A 96 -9.85 6.12 -3.64
N ALA A 97 -8.90 7.06 -3.76
CA ALA A 97 -8.73 8.17 -2.84
C ALA A 97 -9.76 9.28 -3.07
N ASP A 98 -10.22 9.88 -1.97
CA ASP A 98 -10.91 11.16 -1.98
C ASP A 98 -9.93 12.33 -2.22
N ASP A 99 -10.45 13.54 -2.30
CA ASP A 99 -9.64 14.72 -2.67
C ASP A 99 -8.55 15.04 -1.64
N GLU A 100 -8.83 14.82 -0.34
CA GLU A 100 -7.85 15.03 0.74
C GLU A 100 -6.73 13.99 0.68
N LYS A 101 -7.08 12.72 0.49
CA LYS A 101 -6.09 11.66 0.35
C LYS A 101 -5.28 11.80 -0.93
N LYS A 102 -5.88 12.25 -2.03
CA LYS A 102 -5.14 12.55 -3.28
C LYS A 102 -4.07 13.61 -3.09
N ALA A 103 -4.39 14.71 -2.39
CA ALA A 103 -3.40 15.74 -2.09
C ALA A 103 -2.21 15.19 -1.30
N THR A 104 -2.49 14.31 -0.32
CA THR A 104 -1.43 13.63 0.45
C THR A 104 -0.58 12.69 -0.43
N LEU A 105 -1.23 11.90 -1.29
CA LEU A 105 -0.55 11.00 -2.23
C LEU A 105 0.30 11.76 -3.27
N GLU A 106 -0.14 12.95 -3.69
CA GLU A 106 0.61 13.83 -4.58
C GLU A 106 1.89 14.36 -3.89
N MET A 107 1.80 14.77 -2.63
CA MET A 107 2.98 15.14 -1.84
C MET A 107 3.98 13.98 -1.71
N HIS A 108 3.49 12.76 -1.48
CA HIS A 108 4.36 11.58 -1.44
C HIS A 108 5.00 11.28 -2.80
N GLU A 109 4.28 11.44 -3.90
CA GLU A 109 4.80 11.24 -5.26
C GLU A 109 5.89 12.26 -5.60
N GLU A 110 5.70 13.53 -5.24
CA GLU A 110 6.72 14.57 -5.39
C GLU A 110 8.00 14.22 -4.62
N LYS A 111 7.86 13.80 -3.36
CA LYS A 111 8.97 13.37 -2.52
C LYS A 111 9.70 12.16 -3.12
N ARG A 112 8.95 11.16 -3.59
CA ARG A 112 9.50 9.96 -4.26
C ARG A 112 10.33 10.33 -5.49
N GLN A 113 9.81 11.22 -6.34
CA GLN A 113 10.51 11.68 -7.54
C GLN A 113 11.78 12.46 -7.20
N GLU A 114 11.74 13.27 -6.14
CA GLU A 114 12.91 13.99 -5.67
C GLU A 114 14.02 13.06 -5.18
N LEU A 115 13.69 12.04 -4.37
CA LEU A 115 14.65 11.04 -3.91
C LEU A 115 15.24 10.23 -5.08
N MET A 116 14.43 9.88 -6.08
CA MET A 116 14.92 9.24 -7.31
C MET A 116 15.94 10.10 -8.06
N ARG A 117 15.66 11.41 -8.22
CA ARG A 117 16.60 12.34 -8.87
C ARG A 117 17.93 12.42 -8.13
N GLN A 118 17.90 12.46 -6.80
CA GLN A 118 19.11 12.47 -5.98
C GLN A 118 19.95 11.20 -6.20
N LEU A 119 19.35 10.01 -6.11
CA LEU A 119 20.01 8.73 -6.38
C LEU A 119 20.64 8.64 -7.78
N GLU A 120 19.97 9.19 -8.79
CA GLU A 120 20.48 9.22 -10.16
C GLU A 120 21.65 10.19 -10.34
N SER A 121 21.63 11.34 -9.65
CA SER A 121 22.74 12.29 -9.67
C SER A 121 24.00 11.76 -8.99
N GLU A 122 23.84 11.08 -7.85
CA GLU A 122 24.94 10.43 -7.10
C GLU A 122 25.55 9.21 -7.81
N SER A 123 24.95 8.77 -8.92
CA SER A 123 25.46 7.65 -9.74
C SER A 123 26.30 8.11 -10.94
N LYS A 124 26.42 9.42 -11.16
CA LYS A 124 27.17 10.01 -12.30
C LYS A 124 28.56 10.54 -11.92
N GLU A 125 28.92 10.49 -10.65
CA GLU A 125 30.26 10.76 -10.12
C GLU A 125 31.07 9.47 -9.98
#